data_AF-A0A820Z3C2-F1
#
_entry.id   AF-A0A820Z3C2-F1
#
_cell.length_a   1.000
_cell.length_b   1.000
_cell.length_c   1.000
_cell.angle_alpha   90.00
_cell.angle_beta   90.00
_cell.angle_gamma   90.00
#
_symmetry.space_group_name_H-M   'P 1'
#
loop_
_entity.id
_entity.type
_entity.pdbx_description
1 polymer ?
#
loop_
_entity_poly.entity_id
_entity_poly.type
_entity_poly.pdbx_seq_one_letter_code
_entity_poly.pdbx_strand_id
1 'polypeptide(L)' 'MEKFDSLQLTRREQYELIPDTLTGEALIWYTEQQDHMPTFITFMKKFLKHFDNQELKTDLSAKIISS' A
#
# COMPACT_ATOMS: atom_id res chain seq x y z
N MET A 1 -5.13 12.31 -11.10
CA MET A 1 -4.57 12.23 -9.73
C MET A 1 -5.07 13.40 -8.88
N GLU A 2 -6.34 13.82 -9.04
CA GLU A 2 -6.86 15.12 -8.55
C GLU A 2 -7.84 15.01 -7.37
N LYS A 3 -8.25 13.80 -6.97
CA LYS A 3 -9.32 13.60 -5.97
C LYS A 3 -8.87 13.68 -4.50
N PHE A 4 -7.56 13.65 -4.23
CA PHE A 4 -7.05 13.71 -2.86
C PHE A 4 -6.79 15.14 -2.37
N ASP A 5 -6.42 16.06 -3.27
CA ASP A 5 -6.16 17.47 -2.91
C ASP A 5 -7.43 18.23 -2.53
N SER A 6 -8.61 17.75 -2.95
CA SER A 6 -9.89 18.38 -2.62
C SER A 6 -10.34 18.19 -1.17
N LEU A 7 -9.78 17.21 -0.45
CA LEU A 7 -10.25 16.87 0.90
C LEU A 7 -9.51 17.66 2.00
N GLN A 8 -8.43 18.39 1.66
CA GLN A 8 -7.60 19.17 2.60
C GLN A 8 -7.24 18.44 3.92
N LEU A 9 -7.11 17.11 3.85
CA LEU A 9 -6.85 16.30 5.03
C LEU A 9 -5.41 16.48 5.51
N THR A 10 -5.25 16.56 6.82
CA THR A 10 -3.96 16.46 7.47
C THR A 10 -3.35 15.07 7.26
N ARG A 11 -2.02 14.95 7.40
CA ARG A 11 -1.35 13.64 7.32
C ARG A 11 -1.84 12.63 8.34
N ARG A 12 -2.34 13.11 9.49
CA ARG A 12 -2.92 12.26 10.53
C ARG A 12 -4.25 11.67 10.06
N GLU A 13 -5.15 12.51 9.56
CA GLU A 13 -6.44 12.05 9.02
C GLU A 13 -6.25 11.10 7.83
N GLN A 14 -5.29 11.40 6.95
CA GLN A 14 -4.92 10.48 5.87
C GLN A 14 -4.46 9.11 6.38
N TYR A 15 -3.71 9.08 7.48
CA TYR A 15 -3.27 7.83 8.11
C TYR A 15 -4.43 7.06 8.72
N GLU A 16 -5.35 7.75 9.40
CA GLU A 16 -6.53 7.17 10.03
C GLU A 16 -7.50 6.54 9.01
N LEU A 17 -7.53 7.05 7.77
CA LEU A 17 -8.36 6.51 6.68
C LEU A 17 -7.78 5.29 5.97
N ILE A 18 -6.50 4.96 6.16
CA ILE A 18 -5.87 3.83 5.47
C ILE A 18 -6.68 2.52 5.60
N PRO A 19 -7.04 2.03 6.80
CA PRO A 19 -7.76 0.77 6.93
C PRO A 19 -9.11 0.76 6.20
N ASP A 20 -9.79 1.90 6.11
CA ASP A 20 -11.10 2.03 5.43
C ASP A 20 -10.96 2.01 3.90
N THR A 21 -9.79 2.37 3.38
CA THR A 21 -9.52 2.41 1.94
C THR A 21 -8.94 1.11 1.37
N LEU A 22 -8.39 0.26 2.24
CA LEU A 22 -7.78 -1.00 1.82
C LEU A 22 -8.82 -2.12 1.78
N THR A 23 -8.66 -3.02 0.80
CA THR A 23 -9.53 -4.18 0.63
C THR A 23 -8.71 -5.42 0.28
N GLY A 24 -9.25 -6.61 0.57
CA GLY A 24 -8.63 -7.88 0.18
C GLY A 24 -7.25 -8.09 0.80
N GLU A 25 -6.29 -8.57 -0.01
CA GLU A 25 -4.93 -8.90 0.43
C GLU A 25 -4.18 -7.70 1.03
N ALA A 26 -4.42 -6.49 0.52
CA ALA A 26 -3.78 -5.28 1.04
C ALA A 26 -4.24 -4.93 2.46
N LEU A 27 -5.52 -5.17 2.78
CA LEU A 27 -6.05 -4.98 4.14
C LEU A 27 -5.49 -6.03 5.12
N ILE A 28 -5.40 -7.29 4.68
CA ILE A 28 -4.81 -8.37 5.47
C ILE A 28 -3.35 -8.03 5.80
N TRP A 29 -2.56 -7.68 4.79
CA TRP A 29 -1.16 -7.29 4.95
C TRP A 29 -1.01 -6.08 5.89
N TYR A 30 -1.84 -5.05 5.74
CA TYR A 30 -1.80 -3.88 6.60
C TYR A 30 -2.06 -4.24 8.07
N THR A 31 -3.07 -5.07 8.33
CA THR A 31 -3.45 -5.50 9.68
C THR A 31 -2.30 -6.23 10.40
N GLU A 32 -1.52 -7.04 9.68
CA GLU A 32 -0.35 -7.74 10.23
C GLU A 32 0.85 -6.82 10.49
N GLN A 33 0.93 -5.67 9.82
CA GLN A 33 2.12 -4.82 9.81
C GLN A 33 1.90 -3.45 10.48
N GLN A 34 0.67 -3.10 10.87
CA GLN A 34 0.29 -1.75 11.32
C GLN A 34 1.14 -1.24 12.49
N ASP A 35 1.50 -2.11 13.43
CA ASP A 35 2.32 -1.75 14.60
C ASP A 35 3.75 -1.32 14.21
N HIS A 36 4.21 -1.72 13.02
CA HIS A 36 5.50 -1.33 12.45
C HIS A 36 5.42 -0.13 11.50
N MET A 37 4.25 0.49 11.36
CA MET A 37 3.99 1.57 10.41
C MET A 37 3.28 2.77 11.05
N PRO A 38 3.75 3.32 12.19
CA PRO A 38 2.99 4.27 13.01
C PRO A 38 2.73 5.65 12.37
N THR A 39 3.19 5.88 11.13
CA THR A 39 2.98 7.13 10.41
C THR A 39 2.65 6.85 8.97
N PHE A 40 1.91 7.78 8.34
CA PHE A 40 1.60 7.75 6.91
C PHE A 40 2.84 7.53 6.03
N ILE A 41 3.96 8.18 6.37
CA ILE A 41 5.21 8.05 5.60
C ILE A 41 5.78 6.63 5.71
N THR A 42 5.80 6.05 6.92
CA THR A 42 6.31 4.70 7.13
C THR A 42 5.43 3.67 6.44
N PHE A 43 4.11 3.83 6.52
CA PHE A 43 3.15 3.06 5.74
C PHE A 43 3.46 3.13 4.24
N MET A 44 3.50 4.33 3.65
CA MET A 44 3.71 4.50 2.20
C MET A 44 5.03 3.86 1.73
N LYS A 45 6.12 4.03 2.47
CA LYS A 45 7.42 3.39 2.15
C LYS A 45 7.33 1.86 2.12
N LYS A 46 6.68 1.26 3.12
CA LYS A 46 6.53 -0.19 3.20
C LYS A 46 5.54 -0.72 2.16
N PHE A 47 4.43 -0.02 1.96
CA PHE A 47 3.39 -0.35 1.00
C PHE A 47 3.97 -0.39 -0.42
N LEU A 48 4.63 0.70 -0.84
CA LEU A 48 5.29 0.76 -2.15
C LEU A 48 6.32 -0.37 -2.28
N LYS A 49 7.20 -0.54 -1.30
CA LYS A 49 8.19 -1.64 -1.34
C LYS A 49 7.55 -3.03 -1.45
N HIS A 50 6.42 -3.27 -0.77
CA HIS A 50 5.77 -4.57 -0.78
C HIS A 50 5.14 -4.88 -2.14
N PHE A 51 4.35 -3.94 -2.68
CA PHE A 51 3.59 -4.16 -3.91
C PHE A 51 4.42 -3.96 -5.19
N ASP A 52 5.41 -3.08 -5.19
CA ASP A 52 6.37 -2.91 -6.30
C ASP A 52 7.21 -4.20 -6.49
N ASN A 53 7.56 -4.87 -5.38
CA ASN A 53 8.20 -6.20 -5.45
C ASN A 53 7.25 -7.32 -5.89
N GLN A 54 5.94 -7.18 -5.69
CA GLN A 54 4.97 -8.19 -6.17
C GLN A 54 4.76 -8.08 -7.68
N GLU A 55 4.69 -6.87 -8.25
CA GLU A 55 4.65 -6.67 -9.71
C GLU A 55 5.91 -7.25 -10.36
N LEU A 56 7.10 -6.93 -9.84
CA LEU A 56 8.37 -7.50 -10.31
C LEU A 56 8.40 -9.03 -10.28
N LYS A 57 7.83 -9.66 -9.24
CA LYS A 57 7.76 -11.13 -9.13
C LYS A 57 6.74 -11.73 -10.11
N THR A 58 5.63 -11.04 -10.34
CA THR A 58 4.58 -11.48 -11.26
C THR A 58 5.05 -11.39 -12.72
N ASP A 59 5.79 -10.35 -13.07
CA ASP A 59 6.42 -10.21 -14.39
C ASP A 59 7.49 -11.27 -14.65
N LEU A 60 8.29 -11.61 -13.63
CA LEU A 60 9.29 -12.67 -13.74
C LEU A 60 8.66 -14.05 -13.88
N SER A 61 7.61 -14.36 -13.12
CA SER A 61 6.91 -15.64 -13.25
C SER A 61 6.21 -15.77 -14.60
N ALA A 62 5.60 -14.70 -15.12
CA ALA A 62 5.00 -14.69 -16.45
C ALA A 62 6.03 -14.99 -17.56
N LYS A 63 7.24 -14.42 -17.48
CA LYS A 63 8.32 -14.66 -18.45
C LYS A 63 8.89 -16.09 -18.41
N ILE A 64 8.95 -16.69 -17.23
CA ILE A 64 9.44 -18.07 -17.05
C ILE A 64 8.44 -19.09 -17.62
N ILE A 65 7.13 -18.83 -17.51
CA ILE A 65 6.08 -19.74 -18.00
C ILE A 65 5.92 -19.64 -19.54
N SER A 66 6.34 -18.53 -20.15
CA SER A 66 6.28 -18.32 -21.61
C SER A 66 7.55 -18.71 -22.38
N SER A 67 8.53 -19.35 -21.74
CA SER A 67 9.81 -19.79 -22.35
C SER A 67 9.95 -21.31 -22.32
#